data_AF-A0A6L5XM68-F1
#
_entry.id   AF-A0A6L5XM68-F1
#
_cell.length_a   1.000
_cell.length_b   1.000
_cell.length_c   1.000
_cell.angle_alpha   90.00
_cell.angle_beta   90.00
_cell.angle_gamma   90.00
#
_symmetry.space_group_name_H-M   'P 1'
#
loop_
_entity.id
_entity.type
_entity.pdbx_description
1 polymer ?
#
loop_
_entity_poly.entity_id
_entity_poly.type
_entity_poly.pdbx_seq_one_letter_code
_entity_poly.pdbx_strand_id
1 'polypeptide(L)'
;MDVFAPYEQAPQREARARRAAEQQEQRLRAAVDALMDSPDGRCLLRWLIQLCQCFQALTPTGGDLETHRLIFTEGRRFVGMRLLRLLQDADSGHLPRLLQTKEDDHGI
;
A
#
# COMPACT_ATOMS: atom_id res chain seq x y z
N MET A 1 7.36 39.30 -23.82
CA MET A 1 6.99 38.16 -22.96
C MET A 1 6.83 36.95 -23.86
N ASP A 2 7.52 35.86 -23.56
CA ASP A 2 7.45 34.64 -24.37
C ASP A 2 6.20 33.84 -23.98
N VAL A 3 5.19 33.88 -24.86
CA VAL A 3 3.86 33.31 -24.62
C VAL A 3 3.89 31.77 -24.59
N PHE A 4 4.94 31.16 -25.13
CA PHE A 4 5.06 29.70 -25.27
C PHE A 4 5.86 29.02 -24.15
N ALA A 5 6.60 29.79 -23.34
CA ALA A 5 7.36 29.29 -22.19
C ALA A 5 6.56 28.40 -21.19
N PRO A 6 5.25 28.64 -20.92
CA PRO A 6 4.46 27.75 -20.07
C PRO A 6 4.20 26.37 -20.68
N TYR A 7 4.09 26.28 -22.00
CA TYR A 7 3.77 25.05 -22.73
C TYR A 7 4.99 24.13 -22.90
N GLU A 8 6.19 24.70 -23.06
CA GLU A 8 7.45 23.93 -23.10
C GLU A 8 7.83 23.37 -21.72
N GLN A 9 7.41 24.02 -20.64
CA GLN A 9 7.66 23.58 -19.27
C GLN A 9 6.70 22.50 -18.79
N ALA A 10 5.49 22.41 -19.35
CA ALA A 10 4.50 21.38 -19.00
C ALA A 10 5.04 19.94 -19.17
N PRO A 11 5.61 19.53 -20.33
CA PRO A 11 6.14 18.18 -20.50
C PRO A 11 7.37 17.91 -19.62
N GLN A 12 8.18 18.93 -19.33
CA GLN A 12 9.33 18.80 -18.43
C GLN A 12 8.89 18.60 -16.97
N ARG A 13 7.83 19.30 -16.52
CA ARG A 13 7.24 19.14 -15.19
C ARG A 13 6.61 17.77 -15.04
N GLU A 14 5.88 17.30 -16.05
CA GLU A 14 5.31 15.94 -16.05
C GLU A 14 6.40 14.87 -16.00
N ALA A 15 7.46 15.00 -16.81
CA ALA A 15 8.58 14.05 -16.82
C ALA A 15 9.29 14.01 -15.46
N ARG A 16 9.47 15.16 -14.80
CA ARG A 16 10.04 15.22 -13.44
C ARG A 16 9.11 14.59 -12.40
N ALA A 17 7.81 14.85 -12.47
CA ALA A 17 6.82 14.25 -11.57
C ALA A 17 6.76 12.72 -11.71
N ARG A 18 6.82 12.20 -12.95
CA ARG A 18 6.88 10.76 -13.23
C ARG A 18 8.14 10.11 -12.63
N ARG A 19 9.30 10.70 -12.87
CA ARG A 19 10.57 10.21 -12.30
C ARG A 19 10.56 10.22 -10.76
N ALA A 20 10.00 11.27 -10.15
CA ALA A 20 9.87 11.35 -8.70
C ALA A 20 8.93 10.26 -8.15
N ALA A 21 7.82 9.99 -8.84
CA ALA A 21 6.89 8.92 -8.47
C ALA A 21 7.55 7.53 -8.59
N GLU A 22 8.27 7.27 -9.68
CA GLU A 22 9.02 6.02 -9.89
C GLU A 22 10.09 5.80 -8.80
N GLN A 23 10.85 6.85 -8.44
CA GLN A 23 11.83 6.77 -7.36
C GLN A 23 11.17 6.52 -6.00
N GLN A 24 10.04 7.17 -5.73
CA GLN A 24 9.27 6.91 -4.51
C GLN A 24 8.79 5.46 -4.46
N GLU A 25 8.30 4.94 -5.59
CA GLU A 25 7.84 3.55 -5.69
C GLU A 25 8.99 2.56 -5.45
N GLN A 26 10.17 2.79 -6.04
CA GLN A 26 11.36 1.97 -5.80
C GLN A 26 11.77 1.98 -4.31
N ARG A 27 11.74 3.14 -3.67
CA ARG A 27 12.04 3.27 -2.23
C ARG A 27 11.03 2.50 -1.37
N LEU A 28 9.76 2.53 -1.74
CA LEU A 28 8.71 1.80 -1.04
C LEU A 28 8.89 0.28 -1.20
N ARG A 29 9.24 -0.20 -2.39
CA ARG A 29 9.56 -1.62 -2.62
C ARG A 29 10.73 -2.08 -1.76
N ALA A 30 11.85 -1.34 -1.80
CA ALA A 30 13.03 -1.65 -0.98
C ALA A 30 12.73 -1.65 0.54
N ALA A 31 11.85 -0.76 1.00
CA ALA A 31 11.43 -0.75 2.41
C ALA A 31 10.59 -1.99 2.77
N VAL A 32 9.73 -2.45 1.86
CA VAL A 32 8.96 -3.68 2.05
C VAL A 32 9.87 -4.90 2.05
N ASP A 33 10.86 -4.96 1.17
CA ASP A 33 11.85 -6.04 1.13
C ASP A 33 12.58 -6.14 2.47
N ALA A 34 13.08 -5.00 2.98
CA ALA A 34 13.76 -4.94 4.26
C ALA A 34 12.87 -5.37 5.44
N LEU A 35 11.58 -5.02 5.42
CA LEU A 35 10.62 -5.50 6.43
C LEU A 35 10.40 -7.01 6.31
N MET A 36 10.28 -7.53 5.09
CA MET A 36 10.07 -8.94 4.81
C MET A 36 11.25 -9.83 5.22
N ASP A 37 12.47 -9.31 5.28
CA ASP A 37 13.66 -10.05 5.72
C ASP A 37 13.61 -10.42 7.21
N SER A 38 12.94 -9.61 8.04
CA SER A 38 12.87 -9.82 9.49
C SER A 38 11.53 -10.45 9.94
N PRO A 39 11.52 -11.33 10.96
CA PRO A 39 10.26 -11.87 11.51
C PRO A 39 9.38 -10.77 12.10
N ASP A 40 9.97 -9.80 12.80
CA ASP A 40 9.25 -8.65 13.37
C ASP A 40 8.61 -7.77 12.29
N GLY A 41 9.33 -7.54 11.18
CA GLY A 41 8.80 -6.79 10.04
C GLY A 41 7.65 -7.53 9.35
N ARG A 42 7.72 -8.86 9.23
CA ARG A 42 6.59 -9.68 8.77
C ARG A 42 5.41 -9.63 9.74
N CYS A 43 5.65 -9.68 11.05
CA CYS A 43 4.60 -9.52 12.06
C CYS A 43 3.89 -8.16 11.93
N LEU A 44 4.66 -7.07 11.80
CA LEU A 44 4.13 -5.72 11.58
C LEU A 44 3.29 -5.64 10.30
N LEU A 45 3.79 -6.20 9.19
CA LEU A 45 3.07 -6.20 7.91
C LEU A 45 1.75 -6.99 8.00
N ARG A 46 1.72 -8.14 8.67
CA ARG A 46 0.49 -8.89 8.94
C ARG A 46 -0.51 -8.06 9.75
N TRP A 47 -0.04 -7.42 10.82
CA TRP A 47 -0.87 -6.54 11.64
C TRP A 47 -1.47 -5.38 10.84
N LEU A 48 -0.68 -4.73 9.97
CA LEU A 48 -1.16 -3.66 9.09
C LEU A 48 -2.24 -4.15 8.10
N ILE A 49 -2.05 -5.33 7.49
CA ILE A 49 -3.04 -5.92 6.58
C ILE A 49 -4.35 -6.21 7.33
N GLN A 50 -4.26 -6.75 8.55
CA GLN A 50 -5.42 -7.00 9.39
C GLN A 50 -6.14 -5.70 9.76
N LEU A 51 -5.37 -4.65 10.11
CA LEU A 51 -5.91 -3.32 10.42
C LEU A 51 -6.62 -2.68 9.22
N CYS A 52 -6.16 -2.96 8.00
CA CYS A 52 -6.80 -2.46 6.77
C CYS A 52 -8.11 -3.18 6.44
N GLN A 53 -8.43 -4.29 7.12
CA GLN A 53 -9.68 -5.04 6.93
C GLN A 53 -9.93 -5.47 5.47
N CYS A 54 -8.86 -5.73 4.70
CA CYS A 54 -8.95 -6.08 3.29
C CYS A 54 -9.87 -7.26 3.00
N PHE A 55 -10.00 -8.18 3.96
CA PHE A 55 -10.74 -9.44 3.82
C PHE A 55 -12.03 -9.50 4.65
N GLN A 56 -12.47 -8.40 5.28
CA GLN A 56 -13.71 -8.38 6.05
C GLN A 56 -14.86 -7.86 5.20
N ALA A 57 -15.98 -8.57 5.15
CA ALA A 57 -17.23 -8.05 4.58
C ALA A 57 -17.84 -7.04 5.55
N LEU A 58 -18.32 -5.90 5.03
CA LEU A 58 -19.09 -4.95 5.83
C LEU A 58 -20.56 -5.26 5.59
N THR A 59 -21.29 -5.48 6.67
CA THR A 59 -22.74 -5.58 6.61
C THR A 59 -23.32 -4.18 6.74
N PRO A 60 -24.11 -3.69 5.77
CA PRO A 60 -24.82 -2.44 5.94
C PRO A 60 -25.88 -2.61 7.04
N THR A 61 -25.79 -1.76 8.07
CA THR A 61 -26.78 -1.57 9.12
C THR A 61 -27.41 -0.18 8.92
N GLY A 62 -28.54 -0.15 8.20
CA GLY A 62 -29.22 1.05 7.66
C GLY A 62 -29.06 2.37 8.43
N GLY A 63 -28.66 3.46 7.74
CA GLY A 63 -28.76 4.84 8.23
C GLY A 63 -27.75 5.83 7.63
N ASP A 64 -27.94 7.14 7.84
CA ASP A 64 -27.10 8.22 7.27
C ASP A 64 -25.65 8.19 7.81
N LEU A 65 -25.45 7.63 9.01
CA LEU A 65 -24.13 7.36 9.60
C LEU A 65 -23.37 6.25 8.83
N GLU A 66 -24.03 5.49 7.95
CA GLU A 66 -23.40 4.46 7.14
C GLU A 66 -22.52 5.03 6.05
N THR A 67 -22.92 6.10 5.36
CA THR A 67 -22.15 6.61 4.20
C THR A 67 -20.74 7.04 4.62
N HIS A 68 -20.61 7.73 5.75
CA HIS A 68 -19.29 8.10 6.30
C HIS A 68 -18.48 6.88 6.76
N ARG A 69 -19.14 5.88 7.36
CA ARG A 69 -18.48 4.63 7.77
C ARG A 69 -18.00 3.84 6.55
N LEU A 70 -18.82 3.73 5.52
CA LEU A 70 -18.51 3.06 4.26
C LEU A 70 -17.31 3.72 3.57
N ILE A 71 -17.30 5.05 3.43
CA ILE A 71 -16.17 5.79 2.85
C ILE A 71 -14.88 5.57 3.65
N PHE A 72 -14.95 5.67 4.98
CA PHE A 72 -13.78 5.45 5.83
C PHE A 72 -13.25 4.01 5.71
N THR A 73 -14.14 3.03 5.70
CA THR A 73 -13.76 1.63 5.53
C THR A 73 -13.22 1.32 4.14
N GLU A 74 -13.73 1.99 3.11
CA GLU A 74 -13.21 1.89 1.75
C GLU A 74 -11.79 2.47 1.67
N GLY A 75 -11.55 3.62 2.30
CA GLY A 75 -10.20 4.19 2.42
C GLY A 75 -9.22 3.25 3.11
N ARG A 76 -9.64 2.60 4.20
CA ARG A 76 -8.83 1.58 4.90
C ARG A 76 -8.51 0.38 4.00
N ARG A 77 -9.51 -0.15 3.29
CA ARG A 77 -9.30 -1.26 2.35
C ARG A 77 -8.39 -0.87 1.20
N PHE A 78 -8.53 0.35 0.66
CA PHE A 78 -7.67 0.86 -0.40
C PHE A 78 -6.20 0.89 0.02
N VAL A 79 -5.90 1.39 1.22
CA VAL A 79 -4.53 1.40 1.78
C VAL A 79 -3.98 -0.01 1.87
N GLY A 80 -4.75 -0.96 2.40
CA GLY A 80 -4.29 -2.34 2.50
C GLY A 80 -4.12 -3.02 1.13
N MET A 81 -5.00 -2.77 0.15
CA MET A 81 -4.82 -3.25 -1.22
C MET A 81 -3.59 -2.67 -1.89
N ARG A 82 -3.27 -1.39 -1.62
CA ARG A 82 -2.01 -0.77 -2.07
C ARG A 82 -0.79 -1.44 -1.44
N LEU A 83 -0.84 -1.76 -0.15
CA LEU A 83 0.22 -2.49 0.54
C LEU A 83 0.40 -3.91 -0.03
N LEU A 84 -0.69 -4.64 -0.26
CA LEU A 84 -0.66 -5.98 -0.87
C LEU A 84 -0.06 -5.95 -2.29
N ARG A 85 -0.45 -4.95 -3.10
CA ARG A 85 0.13 -4.76 -4.42
C ARG A 85 1.62 -4.42 -4.35
N LEU A 86 2.02 -3.56 -3.41
CA LEU A 86 3.43 -3.22 -3.21
C LEU A 86 4.26 -4.45 -2.82
N LEU A 87 3.75 -5.31 -1.95
CA LEU A 87 4.38 -6.59 -1.60
C LEU A 87 4.58 -7.47 -2.84
N GLN A 88 3.54 -7.60 -3.67
CA GLN A 88 3.57 -8.41 -4.89
C GLN A 88 4.50 -7.84 -5.97
N ASP A 89 4.56 -6.51 -6.11
CA ASP A 89 5.39 -5.81 -7.08
C ASP A 89 6.88 -5.75 -6.67
N ALA A 90 7.16 -5.92 -5.38
CA ALA A 90 8.53 -5.96 -4.85
C ALA A 90 9.14 -7.38 -5.01
N ASP A 91 8.43 -8.41 -4.54
CA ASP A 91 8.73 -9.82 -4.86
C ASP A 91 7.45 -10.65 -4.83
N SER A 92 7.20 -11.41 -5.91
CA SER A 92 6.09 -12.36 -6.01
C SER A 92 6.03 -13.40 -4.88
N GLY A 93 7.17 -13.69 -4.23
CA GLY A 93 7.28 -14.60 -3.08
C GLY A 93 6.91 -13.97 -1.74
N HIS A 94 6.85 -12.63 -1.63
CA HIS A 94 6.58 -11.96 -0.36
C HIS A 94 5.19 -12.23 0.17
N LEU A 95 4.17 -12.14 -0.68
CA LEU A 95 2.79 -12.32 -0.23
C LEU A 95 2.52 -13.75 0.29
N PRO A 96 2.88 -14.84 -0.42
CA PRO A 96 2.75 -16.20 0.11
C PRO A 96 3.52 -16.41 1.42
N ARG A 97 4.74 -15.87 1.52
CA ARG A 97 5.57 -16.00 2.72
C ARG A 97 4.99 -15.23 3.91
N LEU A 98 4.46 -14.04 3.67
CA LEU A 98 3.82 -13.22 4.70
C LEU A 98 2.57 -13.90 5.28
N LEU A 99 1.81 -14.60 4.45
CA LEU A 99 0.62 -15.35 4.89
C LEU A 99 0.95 -16.66 5.60
N GLN A 100 2.18 -17.17 5.49
CA GLN A 100 2.63 -18.31 6.28
C GLN A 100 2.88 -17.85 7.72
N THR A 101 1.94 -18.16 8.61
CA THR A 101 2.03 -17.86 10.05
C THR A 101 2.88 -18.86 10.84
N LYS A 102 3.37 -19.93 10.21
CA LYS A 102 4.15 -20.99 10.88
C LYS A 102 5.48 -20.52 11.48
N GLU A 103 6.00 -19.37 11.04
CA GLU A 103 7.20 -18.76 11.63
C GLU A 103 6.94 -18.18 13.03
N ASP A 104 5.69 -17.88 13.38
CA ASP A 104 5.31 -17.27 14.67
C ASP A 104 5.08 -18.33 15.78
N ASP A 105 5.03 -19.61 15.44
CA ASP A 105 4.74 -20.72 16.38
C ASP A 105 5.95 -21.12 17.26
N HIS A 106 7.11 -20.46 17.13
CA HIS A 106 8.34 -20.84 17.84
C HIS A 106 8.67 -19.93 19.05
N GLY A 107 7.70 -19.18 19.57
CA GLY A 107 7.99 -18.10 20.51
C GLY A 107 6.97 -17.82 21.61
N ILE A 108 6.24 -18.82 22.13
CA ILE A 108 5.61 -18.77 23.47
C ILE A 108 5.71 -20.14 24.14
#